data_AF-A0A7C4G589-F1
#
_entry.id   AF-A0A7C4G589-F1
#
_cell.length_a   1.000
_cell.length_b   1.000
_cell.length_c   1.000
_cell.angle_alpha   90.00
_cell.angle_beta   90.00
_cell.angle_gamma   90.00
#
_symmetry.space_group_name_H-M   'P 1'
#
loop_
_entity.id
_entity.type
_entity.pdbx_description
1 polymer ?
#
loop_
_entity_poly.entity_id
_entity_poly.type
_entity_poly.pdbx_seq_one_letter_code
_entity_poly.pdbx_strand_id
1 'polypeptide(L)'
;MGIFELGVKFWLLALGCYLVAGMFAAFRGVLSRKLAWEEFLLRAKDEQSHRVWLFMAVMRFLAIIGWPFLCAMLLIDWFRLRANKAQPSADDSALRDDMRRGLRFSRMGGAGRLQCGDCGWSEEIMSFVHNLDQWCLAVYQCQACGRFCHLENPRRDSIPPCDCGGKLSRDEIVFCPKCHSRALHYVMAYIT
;
A
#
# COMPACT_ATOMS: atom_id res chain seq x y z
N MET A 1 10.01 9.41 6.66
CA MET A 1 10.16 7.92 6.73
C MET A 1 9.97 7.52 8.18
N GLY A 2 8.83 6.90 8.50
CA GLY A 2 8.41 6.68 9.88
C GLY A 2 9.21 5.57 10.57
N ILE A 3 9.42 5.72 11.87
CA ILE A 3 10.04 4.74 12.80
C ILE A 3 9.46 3.32 12.61
N PHE A 4 8.21 3.24 12.15
CA PHE A 4 7.51 1.99 11.83
C PHE A 4 8.14 1.18 10.68
N GLU A 5 8.59 1.81 9.59
CA GLU A 5 9.26 1.10 8.48
C GLU A 5 10.61 0.51 8.91
N LEU A 6 11.32 1.20 9.82
CA LEU A 6 12.58 0.74 10.35
C LEU A 6 12.38 -0.48 11.26
N GLY A 7 11.31 -0.45 12.07
CA GLY A 7 10.91 -1.56 12.93
C GLY A 7 10.61 -2.83 12.14
N VAL A 8 9.78 -2.75 11.09
CA VAL A 8 9.42 -3.92 10.27
C VAL A 8 10.65 -4.55 9.61
N LYS A 9 11.58 -3.74 9.09
CA LYS A 9 12.82 -4.24 8.46
C LYS A 9 13.75 -4.92 9.46
N PHE A 10 13.85 -4.40 10.68
CA PHE A 10 14.63 -5.02 11.76
C PHE A 10 14.05 -6.37 12.16
N TRP A 11 12.72 -6.47 12.31
CA TRP A 11 12.04 -7.72 12.64
C TRP A 11 12.20 -8.79 11.55
N LEU A 12 12.12 -8.41 10.27
CA LEU A 12 12.34 -9.33 9.16
C LEU A 12 13.79 -9.87 9.13
N LEU A 13 14.77 -9.01 9.40
CA LEU A 13 16.18 -9.41 9.50
C LEU A 13 16.39 -10.38 10.67
N ALA A 14 15.86 -10.04 11.86
CA ALA A 14 15.96 -10.86 13.05
C ALA A 14 15.29 -12.24 12.86
N LEU A 15 14.11 -12.27 12.22
CA LEU A 15 13.41 -13.51 11.88
C LEU A 15 14.24 -14.36 10.89
N GLY A 16 14.84 -13.73 9.88
CA GLY A 16 15.74 -14.40 8.94
C GLY A 16 16.96 -15.03 9.65
N CYS A 17 17.63 -14.28 10.52
CA CYS A 17 18.73 -14.78 11.33
C CYS A 17 18.29 -15.93 12.26
N TYR A 18 17.12 -15.82 12.89
CA TYR A 18 16.57 -16.86 13.76
C TYR A 18 16.28 -18.15 13.00
N LEU A 19 15.68 -18.07 11.81
CA LEU A 19 15.39 -19.23 10.97
C LEU A 19 16.68 -19.91 10.49
N VAL A 20 17.70 -19.13 10.10
CA VAL A 20 19.01 -19.66 9.70
C VAL A 20 19.72 -20.33 10.87
N ALA A 21 19.73 -19.71 12.05
CA ALA A 21 20.30 -20.30 13.26
C ALA A 21 19.54 -21.56 13.69
N GLY A 22 18.21 -21.56 13.58
CA GLY A 22 17.34 -22.70 13.86
C GLY A 22 17.57 -23.86 12.89
N MET A 23 17.70 -23.59 11.58
CA MET A 23 18.10 -24.59 10.60
C MET A 23 19.48 -25.15 10.92
N PHE A 24 20.47 -24.30 11.18
CA PHE A 24 21.83 -24.73 11.51
C PHE A 24 21.87 -25.59 12.79
N ALA A 25 21.14 -25.18 13.84
CA ALA A 25 21.00 -25.93 15.08
C ALA A 25 20.23 -27.25 14.88
N ALA A 26 19.21 -27.29 14.02
CA ALA A 26 18.54 -28.53 13.64
C ALA A 26 19.50 -29.49 12.94
N PHE A 27 20.34 -28.98 12.02
CA PHE A 27 21.37 -29.74 11.33
C PHE A 27 22.54 -30.20 12.23
N ARG A 28 22.85 -29.49 13.32
CA ARG A 28 23.96 -29.84 14.24
C ARG A 28 23.58 -30.49 15.57
N GLY A 29 22.37 -30.28 16.09
CA GLY A 29 22.05 -30.55 17.49
C GLY A 29 21.31 -31.86 17.73
N VAL A 30 20.12 -31.99 17.14
CA VAL A 30 19.19 -33.13 17.37
C VAL A 30 19.17 -34.07 16.17
N LEU A 31 19.11 -33.51 14.96
CA LEU A 31 19.19 -34.31 13.74
C LEU A 31 20.61 -34.88 13.57
N SER A 32 21.68 -34.16 13.93
CA SER A 32 23.06 -34.69 13.86
C SER A 32 23.31 -35.85 14.83
N ARG A 33 22.69 -35.86 16.02
CA ARG A 33 22.84 -36.95 16.99
C ARG A 33 22.05 -38.19 16.58
N LYS A 34 20.83 -38.00 16.05
CA LYS A 34 20.08 -39.09 15.42
C LYS A 34 20.72 -39.57 14.12
N LEU A 35 21.24 -38.68 13.28
CA LEU A 35 21.98 -39.03 12.07
C LEU A 35 23.29 -39.73 12.39
N ALA A 36 24.01 -39.40 13.48
CA ALA A 36 25.20 -40.15 13.88
C ALA A 36 24.85 -41.59 14.34
N TRP A 37 23.71 -41.75 15.02
CA TRP A 37 23.19 -43.06 15.43
C TRP A 37 22.62 -43.87 14.25
N GLU A 38 21.93 -43.19 13.32
CA GLU A 38 21.43 -43.77 12.08
C GLU A 38 22.57 -44.05 11.10
N GLU A 39 23.65 -43.26 11.08
CA GLU A 39 24.87 -43.50 10.31
C GLU A 39 25.62 -44.71 10.89
N PHE A 40 25.61 -44.92 12.21
CA PHE A 40 26.08 -46.16 12.84
C PHE A 40 25.23 -47.37 12.43
N LEU A 41 23.90 -47.25 12.41
CA LEU A 41 22.98 -48.31 11.96
C LEU A 41 23.01 -48.56 10.44
N LEU A 42 23.26 -47.53 9.63
CA LEU A 42 23.39 -47.62 8.16
C LEU A 42 24.76 -48.13 7.74
N ARG A 43 25.85 -47.85 8.49
CA ARG A 43 27.13 -48.54 8.32
C ARG A 43 27.05 -50.02 8.63
N ALA A 44 26.11 -50.44 9.47
CA ALA A 44 25.82 -51.86 9.70
C ALA A 44 25.01 -52.52 8.55
N LYS A 45 24.51 -51.74 7.58
CA LYS A 45 23.75 -52.22 6.41
C LYS A 45 24.27 -51.54 5.14
N ASP A 46 25.40 -52.06 4.66
CA ASP A 46 26.38 -51.48 3.74
C ASP A 46 25.83 -50.90 2.42
N GLU A 47 24.62 -51.28 2.00
CA GLU A 47 24.13 -50.99 0.65
C GLU A 47 23.33 -49.67 0.50
N GLN A 48 22.87 -49.04 1.60
CA GLN A 48 21.98 -47.87 1.55
C GLN A 48 22.65 -46.53 1.91
N SER A 49 23.93 -46.57 2.33
CA SER A 49 24.69 -45.41 2.84
C SER A 49 25.00 -44.34 1.77
N HIS A 50 25.33 -44.76 0.54
CA HIS A 50 25.78 -43.84 -0.52
C HIS A 50 24.68 -42.88 -1.01
N ARG A 51 23.42 -43.34 -1.08
CA ARG A 51 22.31 -42.51 -1.57
C ARG A 51 21.97 -41.38 -0.60
N VAL A 52 22.02 -41.66 0.70
CA VAL A 52 21.74 -40.67 1.75
C VAL A 52 22.87 -39.62 1.80
N TRP A 53 24.12 -40.06 1.70
CA TRP A 53 25.27 -39.15 1.65
C TRP A 53 25.23 -38.23 0.43
N LEU A 54 24.93 -38.79 -0.75
CA LEU A 54 24.78 -38.01 -1.98
C LEU A 54 23.65 -36.97 -1.86
N PHE A 55 22.49 -37.36 -1.32
CA PHE A 55 21.37 -36.43 -1.10
C PHE A 55 21.77 -35.27 -0.17
N MET A 56 22.42 -35.57 0.97
CA MET A 56 22.90 -34.54 1.89
C MET A 56 23.93 -33.62 1.24
N ALA A 57 24.85 -34.17 0.43
CA ALA A 57 25.85 -33.40 -0.30
C ALA A 57 25.20 -32.44 -1.31
N VAL A 58 24.22 -32.91 -2.08
CA VAL A 58 23.47 -32.10 -3.05
C VAL A 58 22.69 -30.98 -2.35
N MET A 59 21.96 -31.28 -1.28
CA MET A 59 21.20 -30.26 -0.55
C MET A 59 22.11 -29.18 0.06
N ARG A 60 23.30 -29.56 0.56
CA ARG A 60 24.29 -28.60 1.04
C ARG A 60 24.85 -27.73 -0.08
N PHE A 61 25.13 -28.32 -1.25
CA PHE A 61 25.62 -27.58 -2.40
C PHE A 61 24.58 -26.57 -2.90
N LEU A 62 23.31 -26.97 -2.99
CA LEU A 62 22.19 -26.09 -3.34
C LEU A 62 22.01 -24.96 -2.33
N ALA A 63 22.16 -25.23 -1.03
CA ALA A 63 22.07 -24.18 -0.01
C ALA A 63 23.25 -23.20 -0.10
N ILE A 64 24.48 -23.69 -0.30
CA ILE A 64 25.69 -22.87 -0.38
C ILE A 64 25.68 -21.98 -1.64
N ILE A 65 25.18 -22.47 -2.77
CA ILE A 65 25.13 -21.72 -4.03
C ILE A 65 23.86 -20.90 -4.18
N GLY A 66 22.72 -21.45 -3.78
CA GLY A 66 21.41 -20.78 -3.89
C GLY A 66 21.31 -19.56 -3.00
N TRP A 67 21.98 -19.56 -1.84
CA TRP A 67 21.91 -18.45 -0.89
C TRP A 67 22.56 -17.15 -1.42
N PRO A 68 23.82 -17.14 -1.90
CA PRO A 68 24.41 -15.96 -2.54
C PRO A 68 23.56 -15.42 -3.69
N PHE A 69 22.93 -16.29 -4.49
CA PHE A 69 22.07 -15.87 -5.60
C PHE A 69 20.80 -15.16 -5.12
N LEU A 70 20.11 -15.71 -4.11
CA LEU A 70 18.93 -15.10 -3.52
C LEU A 70 19.28 -13.74 -2.87
N CYS A 71 20.40 -13.68 -2.12
CA CYS A 71 20.88 -12.43 -1.54
C CYS A 71 21.21 -11.39 -2.61
N ALA A 72 21.85 -11.79 -3.72
CA ALA A 72 22.15 -10.88 -4.83
C ALA A 72 20.87 -10.33 -5.48
N MET A 73 19.85 -11.16 -5.71
CA MET A 73 18.55 -10.69 -6.23
C MET A 73 17.88 -9.68 -5.29
N LEU A 74 17.82 -9.99 -3.98
CA LEU A 74 17.23 -9.08 -3.00
C LEU A 74 18.00 -7.76 -2.88
N LEU A 75 19.33 -7.81 -3.00
CA LEU A 75 20.17 -6.61 -3.03
C LEU A 75 19.90 -5.77 -4.29
N ILE A 76 19.82 -6.39 -5.47
CA ILE A 76 19.51 -5.70 -6.72
C ILE A 76 18.14 -5.00 -6.64
N ASP A 77 17.11 -5.70 -6.15
CA ASP A 77 15.77 -5.11 -6.00
C ASP A 77 15.76 -3.98 -4.96
N TRP A 78 16.50 -4.13 -3.86
CA TRP A 78 16.66 -3.06 -2.89
C TRP A 78 17.34 -1.83 -3.49
N PHE A 79 18.40 -2.01 -4.28
CA PHE A 79 19.08 -0.92 -4.98
C PHE A 79 18.15 -0.25 -6.01
N ARG A 80 17.36 -1.02 -6.77
CA ARG A 80 16.35 -0.49 -7.70
C ARG A 80 15.29 0.34 -7.00
N LEU A 81 14.74 -0.16 -5.90
CA LEU A 81 13.75 0.57 -5.11
C LEU A 81 14.33 1.86 -4.53
N ARG A 82 15.60 1.85 -4.11
CA ARG A 82 16.28 3.04 -3.60
C ARG A 82 16.59 4.06 -4.70
N ALA A 83 17.02 3.60 -5.87
CA ALA A 83 17.25 4.45 -7.04
C ALA A 83 15.94 5.12 -7.50
N ASN A 84 14.83 4.37 -7.53
CA ASN A 84 13.52 4.90 -7.90
C ASN A 84 12.96 5.89 -6.86
N LYS A 85 13.28 5.72 -5.56
CA LYS A 85 12.91 6.70 -4.51
C LYS A 85 13.75 7.98 -4.53
N ALA A 86 14.93 7.98 -5.14
CA ALA A 86 15.83 9.14 -5.15
C ALA A 86 15.45 10.19 -6.19
N GLN A 87 14.63 9.84 -7.18
CA GLN A 87 13.98 10.82 -8.03
C GLN A 87 12.72 11.34 -7.31
N PRO A 88 12.53 12.66 -7.15
CA PRO A 88 11.22 13.19 -6.81
C PRO A 88 10.27 12.67 -7.89
N SER A 89 9.31 11.86 -7.49
CA SER A 89 8.40 11.22 -8.44
C SER A 89 7.73 12.32 -9.26
N ALA A 90 7.52 12.09 -10.56
CA ALA A 90 6.66 12.95 -11.37
C ALA A 90 5.26 13.11 -10.72
N ASP A 91 4.91 12.19 -9.84
CA ASP A 91 3.72 12.22 -8.99
C ASP A 91 3.77 13.32 -7.91
N ASP A 92 4.90 13.58 -7.25
CA ASP A 92 5.02 14.67 -6.25
C ASP A 92 4.96 16.06 -6.89
N SER A 93 5.50 16.21 -8.10
CA SER A 93 5.39 17.47 -8.86
C SER A 93 3.98 17.65 -9.44
N ALA A 94 3.35 16.57 -9.93
CA ALA A 94 1.95 16.58 -10.34
C ALA A 94 0.98 16.85 -9.17
N LEU A 95 1.25 16.29 -7.99
CA LEU A 95 0.46 16.52 -6.78
C LEU A 95 0.57 17.99 -6.32
N ARG A 96 1.78 18.58 -6.36
CA ARG A 96 1.97 20.01 -6.08
C ARG A 96 1.29 20.91 -7.11
N ASP A 97 1.33 20.53 -8.39
CA ASP A 97 0.67 21.29 -9.45
C ASP A 97 -0.87 21.13 -9.38
N ASP A 98 -1.35 19.97 -8.95
CA ASP A 98 -2.75 19.73 -8.65
C ASP A 98 -3.24 20.52 -7.43
N MET A 99 -2.39 20.66 -6.41
CA MET A 99 -2.67 21.51 -5.26
C MET A 99 -2.80 22.99 -5.68
N ARG A 100 -2.07 23.42 -6.72
CA ARG A 100 -2.24 24.76 -7.33
C ARG A 100 -3.51 24.87 -8.18
N ARG A 101 -3.95 23.78 -8.81
CA ARG A 101 -5.17 23.74 -9.66
C ARG A 101 -6.47 23.68 -8.86
N GLY A 102 -6.38 23.53 -7.54
CA GLY A 102 -7.54 23.50 -6.67
C GLY A 102 -8.19 22.12 -6.58
N LEU A 103 -8.94 21.94 -5.51
CA LEU A 103 -9.56 20.67 -5.15
C LEU A 103 -10.79 20.39 -6.04
N ARG A 104 -11.00 19.16 -6.50
CA ARG A 104 -12.14 18.74 -7.36
C ARG A 104 -12.76 17.45 -6.86
N PHE A 105 -14.07 17.26 -7.03
CA PHE A 105 -14.74 16.03 -6.58
C PHE A 105 -14.31 14.78 -7.36
N SER A 106 -13.95 14.92 -8.63
CA SER A 106 -13.41 13.81 -9.43
C SER A 106 -12.10 13.22 -8.90
N ARG A 107 -11.43 13.93 -7.97
CA ARG A 107 -10.17 13.54 -7.33
C ARG A 107 -10.33 13.23 -5.84
N MET A 108 -11.54 13.32 -5.31
CA MET A 108 -11.86 12.88 -3.97
C MET A 108 -12.42 11.46 -4.04
N GLY A 109 -11.85 10.56 -3.25
CA GLY A 109 -12.40 9.22 -3.04
C GLY A 109 -13.08 9.13 -1.68
N GLY A 110 -14.08 8.26 -1.59
CA GLY A 110 -14.71 7.87 -0.33
C GLY A 110 -15.48 8.98 0.37
N ALA A 111 -15.46 8.93 1.69
CA ALA A 111 -16.03 9.97 2.54
C ALA A 111 -14.94 10.59 3.42
N GLY A 112 -15.14 11.86 3.76
CA GLY A 112 -14.16 12.62 4.52
C GLY A 112 -14.66 13.99 4.90
N ARG A 113 -13.75 14.82 5.40
CA ARG A 113 -14.05 16.17 5.88
C ARG A 113 -13.37 17.21 5.00
N LEU A 114 -14.15 18.16 4.49
CA LEU A 114 -13.62 19.38 3.90
C LEU A 114 -13.34 20.41 4.99
N GLN A 115 -12.22 21.11 4.86
CA GLN A 115 -11.78 22.17 5.76
C GLN A 115 -11.27 23.35 4.95
N CYS A 116 -11.76 24.55 5.25
CA CYS A 116 -11.27 25.77 4.65
C CYS A 116 -10.13 26.36 5.49
N GLY A 117 -8.97 26.55 4.85
CA GLY A 117 -7.81 27.18 5.48
C GLY A 117 -8.01 28.66 5.82
N ASP A 118 -8.90 29.35 5.11
CA ASP A 118 -9.04 30.81 5.26
C ASP A 118 -10.08 31.21 6.32
N CYS A 119 -11.23 30.53 6.39
CA CYS A 119 -12.31 30.87 7.34
C CYS A 119 -12.56 29.79 8.40
N GLY A 120 -11.81 28.68 8.39
CA GLY A 120 -11.97 27.59 9.35
C GLY A 120 -13.26 26.77 9.19
N TRP A 121 -14.10 27.09 8.19
CA TRP A 121 -15.30 26.31 7.91
C TRP A 121 -14.96 24.85 7.62
N SER A 122 -15.77 23.93 8.14
CA SER A 122 -15.60 22.51 7.91
C SER A 122 -16.93 21.77 7.82
N GLU A 123 -17.01 20.78 6.94
CA GLU A 123 -18.17 19.91 6.76
C GLU A 123 -17.73 18.50 6.34
N GLU A 124 -18.47 17.49 6.77
CA GLU A 124 -18.28 16.12 6.32
C GLU A 124 -19.05 15.88 5.02
N ILE A 125 -18.37 15.30 4.04
CA ILE A 125 -18.91 15.03 2.72
C ILE A 125 -18.65 13.59 2.30
N MET A 126 -19.62 13.00 1.61
CA MET A 126 -19.45 11.75 0.88
C MET A 126 -19.17 12.09 -0.58
N SER A 127 -17.90 11.97 -0.99
CA SER A 127 -17.48 12.40 -2.32
C SER A 127 -18.08 11.53 -3.42
N PHE A 128 -18.06 10.22 -3.25
CA PHE A 128 -18.71 9.26 -4.14
C PHE A 128 -18.82 7.93 -3.42
N VAL A 129 -20.02 7.35 -3.37
CA VAL A 129 -20.27 6.01 -2.83
C VAL A 129 -20.99 5.21 -3.89
N HIS A 130 -20.54 3.98 -4.11
CA HIS A 130 -21.21 3.02 -4.97
C HIS A 130 -21.59 1.80 -4.13
N ASN A 131 -22.81 1.31 -4.29
CA ASN A 131 -23.24 0.04 -3.72
C ASN A 131 -23.19 -1.05 -4.81
N LEU A 132 -23.19 -2.32 -4.41
CA LEU A 132 -23.19 -3.48 -5.30
C LEU A 132 -24.39 -3.47 -6.26
N ASP A 133 -25.54 -2.93 -5.81
CA ASP A 133 -26.80 -2.93 -6.54
C ASP A 133 -26.96 -1.75 -7.53
N GLN A 134 -25.85 -1.26 -8.11
CA GLN A 134 -25.80 -0.11 -9.03
C GLN A 134 -26.28 1.24 -8.46
N TRP A 135 -26.71 1.27 -7.19
CA TRP A 135 -27.02 2.52 -6.50
C TRP A 135 -25.73 3.31 -6.25
N CYS A 136 -25.71 4.58 -6.62
CA CYS A 136 -24.59 5.48 -6.32
C CYS A 136 -25.08 6.80 -5.73
N LEU A 137 -24.28 7.34 -4.81
CA LEU A 137 -24.47 8.67 -4.24
C LEU A 137 -23.25 9.51 -4.63
N ALA A 138 -23.51 10.68 -5.21
CA ALA A 138 -22.44 11.61 -5.56
C ALA A 138 -22.78 13.01 -5.10
N VAL A 139 -21.80 13.71 -4.53
CA VAL A 139 -21.94 15.11 -4.15
C VAL A 139 -21.61 16.04 -5.32
N TYR A 140 -22.35 17.13 -5.47
CA TYR A 140 -22.07 18.20 -6.43
C TYR A 140 -21.95 19.51 -5.67
N GLN A 141 -21.17 20.45 -6.18
CA GLN A 141 -21.20 21.82 -5.67
C GLN A 141 -21.87 22.74 -6.70
N CYS A 142 -22.80 23.56 -6.21
CA CYS A 142 -23.34 24.66 -6.98
C CYS A 142 -22.26 25.72 -7.21
N GLN A 143 -21.97 26.00 -8.47
CA GLN A 143 -20.91 26.95 -8.85
C GLN A 143 -21.31 28.42 -8.64
N ALA A 144 -22.58 28.70 -8.32
CA ALA A 144 -23.06 30.04 -8.01
C ALA A 144 -23.03 30.34 -6.50
N CYS A 145 -23.61 29.45 -5.68
CA CYS A 145 -23.77 29.69 -4.23
C CYS A 145 -22.84 28.85 -3.35
N GLY A 146 -22.04 27.94 -3.91
CA GLY A 146 -21.13 27.07 -3.17
C GLY A 146 -21.80 25.93 -2.39
N ARG A 147 -23.14 25.84 -2.37
CA ARG A 147 -23.87 24.78 -1.65
C ARG A 147 -23.51 23.40 -2.19
N PHE A 148 -23.30 22.44 -1.29
CA PHE A 148 -23.14 21.03 -1.61
C PHE A 148 -24.51 20.36 -1.72
N CYS A 149 -24.69 19.56 -2.77
CA CYS A 149 -25.92 18.85 -3.07
C CYS A 149 -25.60 17.37 -3.26
N HIS A 150 -26.28 16.50 -2.52
CA HIS A 150 -26.16 15.05 -2.66
C HIS A 150 -27.21 14.56 -3.65
N LEU A 151 -26.77 13.86 -4.68
CA LEU A 151 -27.66 13.29 -5.70
C LEU A 151 -27.52 11.77 -5.68
N GLU A 152 -28.66 11.10 -5.64
CA GLU A 152 -28.78 9.65 -5.79
C GLU A 152 -28.91 9.29 -7.27
N ASN A 153 -28.14 8.31 -7.72
CA ASN A 153 -28.09 7.82 -9.09
C ASN A 153 -28.00 8.93 -10.16
N PRO A 154 -27.10 9.91 -10.01
CA PRO A 154 -27.03 11.03 -10.94
C PRO A 154 -26.56 10.56 -12.32
N ARG A 155 -27.41 10.75 -13.32
CA ARG A 155 -27.00 10.63 -14.73
C ARG A 155 -26.48 11.98 -15.19
N ARG A 156 -25.38 12.00 -15.96
CA ARG A 156 -24.73 13.24 -16.43
C ARG A 156 -25.69 14.19 -17.14
N ASP A 157 -26.65 13.63 -17.88
CA ASP A 157 -27.59 14.40 -18.71
C ASP A 157 -28.82 14.91 -17.95
N SER A 158 -28.98 14.53 -16.68
CA SER A 158 -30.19 14.82 -15.89
C SER A 158 -29.88 15.39 -14.50
N ILE A 159 -28.78 16.13 -14.37
CA ILE A 159 -28.43 16.82 -13.12
C ILE A 159 -29.36 18.03 -12.95
N PRO A 160 -30.18 18.10 -11.88
CA PRO A 160 -31.06 19.23 -11.66
C PRO A 160 -30.26 20.51 -11.35
N PRO A 161 -30.83 21.70 -11.60
CA PRO A 161 -30.23 22.94 -11.14
C PRO A 161 -30.25 23.01 -9.60
N CYS A 162 -29.38 23.83 -9.04
CA CYS A 162 -29.46 24.18 -7.62
C CYS A 162 -30.69 25.06 -7.35
N ASP A 163 -31.17 25.10 -6.11
CA ASP A 163 -32.30 25.96 -5.69
C ASP A 163 -32.07 27.45 -6.01
N CYS A 164 -30.82 27.89 -6.08
CA CYS A 164 -30.48 29.27 -6.48
C CYS A 164 -30.44 29.49 -8.00
N GLY A 165 -30.80 28.48 -8.81
CA GLY A 165 -30.68 28.47 -10.27
C GLY A 165 -29.26 28.19 -10.79
N GLY A 166 -28.27 28.00 -9.90
CA GLY A 166 -26.90 27.73 -10.28
C GLY A 166 -26.65 26.31 -10.78
N LYS A 167 -25.61 26.14 -11.60
CA LYS A 167 -25.19 24.84 -12.14
C LYS A 167 -24.48 24.01 -11.06
N LEU A 168 -24.94 22.78 -10.86
CA LEU A 168 -24.25 21.76 -10.07
C LEU A 168 -23.13 21.12 -10.89
N SER A 169 -21.92 21.05 -10.33
CA SER A 169 -20.77 20.42 -11.00
C SER A 169 -19.90 19.61 -10.05
N ARG A 170 -19.25 18.60 -10.61
CA ARG A 170 -18.20 17.77 -9.97
C ARG A 170 -16.81 17.97 -10.55
N ASP A 171 -16.74 18.47 -11.78
CA ASP A 171 -15.50 18.61 -12.53
C ASP A 171 -14.82 19.97 -12.33
N GLU A 172 -15.58 20.93 -11.81
CA GLU A 172 -15.11 22.27 -11.46
C GLU A 172 -14.38 22.28 -10.10
N ILE A 173 -13.61 23.33 -9.88
CA ILE A 173 -12.87 23.55 -8.64
C ILE A 173 -13.85 23.80 -7.50
N VAL A 174 -13.69 23.03 -6.42
CA VAL A 174 -14.45 23.18 -5.19
C VAL A 174 -13.96 24.42 -4.44
N PHE A 175 -14.89 25.22 -3.94
CA PHE A 175 -14.61 26.40 -3.12
C PHE A 175 -15.42 26.40 -1.83
N CYS A 176 -15.00 27.19 -0.85
CA CYS A 176 -15.68 27.26 0.43
C CYS A 176 -17.06 27.94 0.27
N PRO A 177 -18.16 27.34 0.77
CA PRO A 177 -19.49 27.95 0.70
C PRO A 177 -19.63 29.21 1.57
N LYS A 178 -18.69 29.47 2.49
CA LYS A 178 -18.74 30.62 3.40
C LYS A 178 -17.96 31.83 2.89
N CYS A 179 -16.76 31.62 2.35
CA CYS A 179 -15.86 32.71 1.95
C CYS A 179 -15.39 32.62 0.48
N HIS A 180 -15.87 31.62 -0.28
CA HIS A 180 -15.49 31.38 -1.68
C HIS A 180 -13.99 31.12 -1.91
N SER A 181 -13.22 30.90 -0.84
CA SER A 181 -11.82 30.50 -0.93
C SER A 181 -11.67 29.12 -1.58
N ARG A 182 -10.62 28.96 -2.38
CA ARG A 182 -10.18 27.69 -2.96
C ARG A 182 -9.17 26.96 -2.08
N ALA A 183 -8.76 27.55 -0.96
CA ALA A 183 -7.88 26.93 0.04
C ALA A 183 -8.67 25.91 0.86
N LEU A 184 -9.11 24.83 0.19
CA LEU A 184 -9.79 23.71 0.80
C LEU A 184 -8.85 22.52 0.93
N HIS A 185 -8.93 21.86 2.08
CA HIS A 185 -8.26 20.60 2.36
C HIS A 185 -9.31 19.51 2.54
N TYR A 186 -9.11 18.37 1.87
CA TYR A 186 -9.93 17.18 2.08
C TYR A 186 -9.16 16.18 2.91
N VAL A 187 -9.75 15.76 4.03
CA VAL A 187 -9.21 14.71 4.88
C VAL A 187 -10.12 13.50 4.75
N MET A 188 -9.68 12.49 4.01
CA MET A 188 -10.42 11.25 3.83
C MET A 188 -10.52 10.48 5.16
N ALA A 189 -11.73 10.05 5.51
CA ALA A 189 -12.01 9.25 6.69
C ALA A 189 -12.04 7.75 6.36
N TYR A 190 -12.70 7.38 5.26
CA TYR A 190 -12.79 6.00 4.80
C TYR A 190 -12.99 5.92 3.28
N ILE A 191 -12.52 4.81 2.69
CA ILE A 191 -12.70 4.46 1.28
C ILE A 191 -14.02 3.73 1.14
N THR A 192 -14.74 3.99 0.04
CA THR A 192 -16.05 3.39 -0.27
C THR A 192 -16.04 2.75 -1.64
#